data_AF-A0A7S3MFM6-F1
#
_entry.id   AF-A0A7S3MFM6-F1
#
_cell.length_a   1.000
_cell.length_b   1.000
_cell.length_c   1.000
_cell.angle_alpha   90.00
_cell.angle_beta   90.00
_cell.angle_gamma   90.00
#
_symmetry.space_group_name_H-M   'P 1'
#
loop_
_entity.id
_entity.type
_entity.pdbx_description
1 polymer ?
#
loop_
_entity_poly.entity_id
_entity_poly.type
_entity_poly.pdbx_seq_one_letter_code
_entity_poly.pdbx_strand_id
1 'polypeptide(L)'
;VNGDGLDDVIVGASDQDGAFAKAGAAYVLFGRVNMVNIDLLDFVSGPLSGLRIFGARANDLAGFAVSGAGDFNNDGFADVLIGAYGATYMSRGASGMAYVIFGHGNDIAFADVNLTNFIAGPASGLSIYGTASDLL
;
A
#
# COMPACT_ATOMS: atom_id res chain seq x y z
N VAL A 1 5.73 11.04 2.24
CA VAL A 1 4.34 10.54 2.12
C VAL A 1 3.41 11.24 3.10
N ASN A 2 3.64 12.48 3.52
CA ASN A 2 2.55 13.46 3.73
C ASN A 2 3.03 14.90 3.50
N GLY A 3 4.32 15.04 3.15
CA GLY A 3 4.98 16.31 2.88
C GLY A 3 5.27 17.14 4.12
N ASP A 4 5.28 16.55 5.33
CA ASP A 4 5.54 17.29 6.57
C ASP A 4 7.04 17.51 6.86
N GLY A 5 7.93 16.97 6.01
CA GLY A 5 9.37 17.09 6.13
C GLY A 5 10.02 16.05 7.05
N LEU A 6 9.25 15.09 7.58
CA LEU A 6 9.74 13.89 8.25
C LEU A 6 9.65 12.68 7.31
N ASP A 7 10.56 11.73 7.49
CA ASP A 7 10.51 10.48 6.74
C ASP A 7 9.37 9.60 7.24
N ASP A 8 8.60 9.05 6.30
CA ASP A 8 7.53 8.10 6.56
C ASP A 8 8.02 6.66 6.30
N VAL A 9 7.36 5.68 6.93
CA VAL A 9 7.74 4.27 6.81
C VAL A 9 6.56 3.47 6.28
N ILE A 10 6.82 2.50 5.39
CA ILE A 10 5.85 1.48 5.00
C ILE A 10 6.19 0.13 5.63
N VAL A 11 5.18 -0.55 6.17
CA VAL A 11 5.30 -1.87 6.81
C VAL A 11 4.30 -2.83 6.18
N GLY A 12 4.77 -4.02 5.80
CA GLY A 12 3.94 -5.09 5.28
C GLY A 12 3.40 -6.02 6.36
N ALA A 13 2.15 -6.48 6.18
CA ALA A 13 1.49 -7.48 7.01
C ALA A 13 0.81 -8.52 6.10
N SER A 14 1.61 -9.28 5.34
CA SER A 14 1.13 -10.11 4.23
C SER A 14 0.19 -11.25 4.62
N ASP A 15 0.28 -11.75 5.85
CA ASP A 15 -0.60 -12.81 6.37
C ASP A 15 -1.83 -12.25 7.11
N GLN A 16 -2.03 -10.92 7.11
CA GLN A 16 -3.20 -10.34 7.75
C GLN A 16 -4.50 -10.81 7.09
N ASP A 17 -5.39 -11.31 7.94
CA ASP A 17 -6.78 -11.52 7.59
C ASP A 17 -7.55 -10.20 7.69
N GLY A 18 -8.39 -9.93 6.69
CA GLY A 18 -9.28 -8.78 6.67
C GLY A 18 -10.68 -9.21 6.24
N ALA A 19 -11.24 -8.53 5.25
CA ALA A 19 -12.47 -8.99 4.58
C ALA A 19 -12.28 -10.34 3.86
N PHE A 20 -11.03 -10.70 3.53
CA PHE A 20 -10.65 -11.98 2.94
C PHE A 20 -9.48 -12.60 3.70
N ALA A 21 -9.47 -13.94 3.77
CA ALA A 21 -8.39 -14.68 4.42
C ALA A 21 -7.07 -14.51 3.66
N LYS A 22 -6.00 -14.14 4.38
CA LYS A 22 -4.66 -13.88 3.83
C LYS A 22 -4.67 -12.92 2.64
N ALA A 23 -5.55 -11.91 2.67
CA ALA A 23 -5.47 -10.83 1.70
C ALA A 23 -4.18 -10.03 1.86
N GLY A 24 -3.67 -9.99 3.09
CA GLY A 24 -2.56 -9.17 3.49
C GLY A 24 -2.96 -7.71 3.64
N ALA A 25 -2.05 -6.91 4.19
CA ALA A 25 -2.16 -5.47 4.24
C ALA A 25 -0.79 -4.82 4.22
N ALA A 26 -0.78 -3.50 4.06
CA ALA A 26 0.36 -2.66 4.37
C ALA A 26 -0.09 -1.44 5.17
N TYR A 27 0.86 -0.84 5.88
CA TYR A 27 0.65 0.32 6.74
C TYR A 27 1.67 1.37 6.37
N VAL A 28 1.22 2.58 6.06
CA VAL A 28 2.10 3.74 6.00
C VAL A 28 2.02 4.42 7.36
N LEU A 29 3.17 4.59 8.00
CA LEU A 29 3.34 5.23 9.30
C LEU A 29 3.96 6.60 9.08
N PHE A 30 3.28 7.65 9.52
CA PHE A 30 3.83 9.00 9.43
C PHE A 30 4.92 9.24 10.46
N GLY A 31 6.01 9.86 9.98
CA GLY A 31 7.13 10.26 10.80
C GLY A 31 6.68 11.21 11.92
N ARG A 32 7.30 11.08 13.10
CA ARG A 32 7.01 11.98 14.23
C ARG A 32 8.24 12.15 15.12
N VAL A 33 8.36 13.33 15.74
CA VAL A 33 9.50 13.64 16.62
C VAL A 33 9.50 12.83 17.91
N ASN A 34 8.31 12.54 18.45
CA ASN A 34 8.14 11.77 19.68
C ASN A 34 7.93 10.29 19.33
N MET A 35 9.01 9.52 19.37
CA MET A 35 8.98 8.09 19.03
C MET A 35 8.44 7.26 20.19
N VAL A 36 7.45 6.42 19.89
CA VAL A 36 6.90 5.40 20.78
C VAL A 36 6.76 4.11 20.00
N ASN A 37 6.73 2.96 20.71
CA ASN A 37 6.42 1.69 20.05
C ASN A 37 4.99 1.75 19.49
N ILE A 38 4.81 1.23 18.28
CA ILE A 38 3.52 1.17 17.58
C ILE A 38 3.13 -0.31 17.48
N ASP A 39 1.94 -0.64 17.99
CA ASP A 39 1.28 -1.92 17.73
C ASP A 39 0.30 -1.73 16.57
N LEU A 40 0.45 -2.53 15.50
CA LEU A 40 -0.41 -2.45 14.33
C LEU A 40 -1.81 -3.01 14.57
N LEU A 41 -2.00 -3.79 15.63
CA LEU A 41 -3.31 -4.31 16.03
C LEU A 41 -4.27 -3.17 16.44
N ASP A 42 -3.75 -2.16 17.11
CA ASP A 42 -4.50 -0.99 17.57
C ASP A 42 -4.33 0.23 16.64
N PHE A 43 -3.76 0.03 15.45
CA PHE A 43 -3.48 1.13 14.53
C PHE A 43 -4.76 1.75 13.97
N VAL A 44 -4.88 3.06 14.17
CA VAL A 44 -5.95 3.89 13.63
C VAL A 44 -5.34 4.94 12.71
N SER A 45 -5.78 4.91 11.46
CA SER A 45 -5.38 5.87 10.43
C SER A 45 -5.79 7.29 10.77
N GLY A 46 -5.02 8.25 10.31
CA GLY A 46 -5.28 9.66 10.54
C GLY A 46 -4.08 10.54 10.23
N PRO A 47 -4.24 11.87 10.31
CA PRO A 47 -3.25 12.84 9.83
C PRO A 47 -1.92 12.81 10.59
N LEU A 48 -1.86 12.16 11.76
CA LEU A 48 -0.64 12.02 12.57
C LEU A 48 -0.13 10.57 12.64
N SER A 49 -0.93 9.60 12.18
CA SER A 49 -0.62 8.18 12.30
C SER A 49 -0.19 7.60 10.96
N GLY A 50 -0.83 8.02 9.87
CA GLY A 50 -0.71 7.43 8.55
C GLY A 50 -1.99 6.72 8.12
N LEU A 51 -1.87 5.67 7.30
CA LEU A 51 -2.99 4.96 6.69
C LEU A 51 -2.77 3.45 6.60
N ARG A 52 -3.87 2.71 6.47
CA ARG A 52 -3.87 1.28 6.17
C ARG A 52 -4.19 1.04 4.71
N ILE A 53 -3.61 -0.01 4.16
CA ILE A 53 -3.82 -0.46 2.79
C ILE A 53 -4.23 -1.93 2.85
N PHE A 54 -5.51 -2.21 2.65
CA PHE A 54 -6.09 -3.54 2.75
C PHE A 54 -5.95 -4.32 1.44
N GLY A 55 -5.51 -5.58 1.52
CA GLY A 55 -5.42 -6.49 0.39
C GLY A 55 -6.76 -6.75 -0.31
N ALA A 56 -6.69 -7.06 -1.61
CA ALA A 56 -7.85 -7.09 -2.48
C ALA A 56 -8.66 -8.39 -2.41
N ARG A 57 -8.00 -9.56 -2.36
CA ARG A 57 -8.65 -10.88 -2.38
C ARG A 57 -7.91 -11.89 -1.54
N ALA A 58 -8.58 -13.00 -1.26
CA ALA A 58 -7.99 -14.08 -0.48
C ALA A 58 -6.71 -14.62 -1.14
N ASN A 59 -5.65 -14.78 -0.34
CA ASN A 59 -4.31 -15.20 -0.76
C ASN A 59 -3.58 -14.26 -1.74
N ASP A 60 -4.00 -13.00 -1.89
CA ASP A 60 -3.22 -12.03 -2.69
C ASP A 60 -1.90 -11.67 -1.99
N LEU A 61 -1.84 -11.80 -0.66
CA LEU A 61 -0.65 -11.53 0.16
C LEU A 61 -0.10 -10.11 -0.07
N ALA A 62 -0.98 -9.11 -0.13
CA ALA A 62 -0.59 -7.72 -0.24
C ALA A 62 0.31 -7.33 0.95
N GLY A 63 1.38 -6.58 0.68
CA GLY A 63 2.38 -6.26 1.70
C GLY A 63 3.44 -7.35 1.88
N PHE A 64 3.49 -8.37 1.03
CA PHE A 64 4.59 -9.35 1.01
C PHE A 64 5.95 -8.68 0.74
N ALA A 65 5.94 -7.67 -0.12
CA ALA A 65 7.06 -6.76 -0.31
C ALA A 65 6.52 -5.33 -0.26
N VAL A 66 7.27 -4.43 0.39
CA VAL A 66 6.95 -3.00 0.45
C VAL A 66 8.22 -2.19 0.23
N SER A 67 8.09 -1.00 -0.34
CA SER A 67 9.18 -0.05 -0.52
C SER A 67 8.64 1.38 -0.63
N GLY A 68 9.46 2.38 -0.29
CA GLY A 68 9.25 3.71 -0.85
C GLY A 68 9.42 3.66 -2.38
N ALA A 69 8.66 4.47 -3.10
CA ALA A 69 8.75 4.59 -4.56
C ALA A 69 9.41 5.90 -5.02
N GLY A 70 9.78 6.78 -4.07
CA GLY A 70 10.16 8.16 -4.39
C GLY A 70 8.95 8.95 -4.88
N ASP A 71 9.16 10.12 -5.45
CA ASP A 71 8.09 10.89 -6.11
C ASP A 71 7.91 10.36 -7.54
N PHE A 72 7.03 9.37 -7.72
CA PHE A 72 6.87 8.61 -8.97
C PHE A 72 6.05 9.39 -10.00
N ASN A 73 5.14 10.25 -9.55
CA ASN A 73 4.28 11.08 -10.41
C ASN A 73 4.77 12.53 -10.56
N ASN A 74 5.89 12.90 -9.91
CA ASN A 74 6.49 14.24 -9.92
C ASN A 74 5.52 15.32 -9.40
N ASP A 75 4.80 15.03 -8.32
CA ASP A 75 3.90 15.97 -7.65
C ASP A 75 4.51 16.63 -6.42
N GLY A 76 5.74 16.26 -6.06
CA GLY A 76 6.48 16.76 -4.92
C GLY A 76 6.32 15.94 -3.65
N PHE A 77 5.54 14.84 -3.67
CA PHE A 77 5.34 13.94 -2.54
C PHE A 77 5.96 12.58 -2.82
N ALA A 78 6.63 12.00 -1.82
CA ALA A 78 7.07 10.61 -1.94
C ALA A 78 5.86 9.66 -1.91
N ASP A 79 5.91 8.65 -2.76
CA ASP A 79 4.94 7.58 -2.98
C ASP A 79 5.43 6.26 -2.37
N VAL A 80 4.53 5.27 -2.31
CA VAL A 80 4.84 3.94 -1.79
C VAL A 80 4.45 2.82 -2.75
N LEU A 81 5.22 1.74 -2.73
CA LEU A 81 5.02 0.54 -3.53
C LEU A 81 4.65 -0.65 -2.62
N ILE A 82 3.62 -1.38 -3.02
CA ILE A 82 3.14 -2.59 -2.33
C ILE A 82 3.08 -3.74 -3.32
N GLY A 83 3.74 -4.84 -3.01
CA GLY A 83 3.64 -6.11 -3.74
C GLY A 83 2.57 -7.03 -3.14
N ALA A 84 1.76 -7.60 -4.01
CA ALA A 84 0.81 -8.67 -3.74
C ALA A 84 1.20 -9.90 -4.56
N TYR A 85 2.14 -10.69 -4.02
CA TYR A 85 2.79 -11.78 -4.75
C TYR A 85 1.81 -12.89 -5.19
N GLY A 86 0.80 -13.19 -4.37
CA GLY A 86 -0.18 -14.22 -4.67
C GLY A 86 -1.30 -13.78 -5.62
N ALA A 87 -1.35 -12.49 -5.96
CA ALA A 87 -2.45 -11.92 -6.72
C ALA A 87 -2.55 -12.49 -8.14
N THR A 88 -3.79 -12.70 -8.57
CA THR A 88 -4.14 -13.25 -9.89
C THR A 88 -4.82 -12.20 -10.74
N TYR A 89 -4.22 -11.87 -11.88
CA TYR A 89 -4.82 -10.92 -12.83
C TYR A 89 -5.30 -11.60 -14.11
N MET A 90 -6.57 -11.41 -14.49
CA MET A 90 -7.18 -11.97 -15.71
C MET A 90 -6.89 -13.47 -15.90
N SER A 91 -7.10 -14.27 -14.83
CA SER A 91 -6.86 -15.72 -14.82
C SER A 91 -5.40 -16.16 -14.99
N ARG A 92 -4.44 -15.22 -14.93
CA ARG A 92 -3.01 -15.51 -14.84
C ARG A 92 -2.68 -15.87 -13.39
N GLY A 93 -2.80 -17.15 -13.07
CA GLY A 93 -2.67 -17.65 -11.69
C GLY A 93 -1.36 -17.21 -11.04
N ALA A 94 -1.47 -16.58 -9.87
CA ALA A 94 -0.34 -16.02 -9.11
C ALA A 94 0.65 -15.24 -9.98
N SER A 95 0.16 -14.47 -10.96
CA SER A 95 0.99 -13.59 -11.80
C SER A 95 1.70 -12.51 -11.01
N GLY A 96 1.28 -12.28 -9.76
CA GLY A 96 1.68 -11.17 -8.94
C GLY A 96 1.04 -9.87 -9.40
N MET A 97 0.81 -8.97 -8.46
CA MET A 97 0.45 -7.58 -8.73
C MET A 97 1.27 -6.69 -7.82
N ALA A 98 1.46 -5.44 -8.23
CA ALA A 98 1.98 -4.40 -7.36
C ALA A 98 1.12 -3.14 -7.49
N TYR A 99 1.18 -2.28 -6.48
CA TYR A 99 0.40 -1.05 -6.41
C TYR A 99 1.35 0.08 -6.02
N VAL A 100 1.38 1.14 -6.81
CA VAL A 100 1.96 2.42 -6.38
C VAL A 100 0.81 3.23 -5.83
N ILE A 101 0.94 3.70 -4.58
CA ILE A 101 -0.03 4.58 -3.92
C ILE A 101 0.64 5.94 -3.79
N PHE A 102 -0.01 6.96 -4.35
CA PHE A 102 0.56 8.31 -4.35
C PHE A 102 0.46 8.98 -2.99
N GLY A 103 1.54 9.65 -2.60
CA GLY A 103 1.52 10.58 -1.49
C GLY A 103 0.74 11.85 -1.86
N HIS A 104 0.39 12.64 -0.85
CA HIS A 104 -0.19 13.96 -1.05
C HIS A 104 0.00 14.84 0.20
N GLY A 105 -0.38 16.11 0.12
CA GLY A 105 -0.36 17.01 1.26
C GLY A 105 -1.47 16.70 2.29
N ASN A 106 -1.35 17.32 3.47
CA ASN A 106 -2.34 17.19 4.55
C ASN A 106 -3.67 17.95 4.29
N ASP A 107 -3.80 18.63 3.16
CA ASP A 107 -5.02 19.26 2.67
C ASP A 107 -6.05 18.25 2.14
N ILE A 108 -5.60 17.04 1.83
CA ILE A 108 -6.44 15.88 1.53
C ILE A 108 -6.31 14.88 2.68
N ALA A 109 -7.44 14.32 3.12
CA ALA A 109 -7.43 13.33 4.19
C ALA A 109 -6.81 12.01 3.70
N PHE A 110 -5.83 11.50 4.44
CA PHE A 110 -5.31 10.15 4.27
C PHE A 110 -6.31 9.12 4.80
N ALA A 111 -7.17 8.63 3.90
CA ALA A 111 -8.11 7.56 4.17
C ALA A 111 -7.45 6.19 3.94
N ASP A 112 -8.02 5.16 4.58
CA ASP A 112 -7.62 3.79 4.29
C ASP A 112 -7.87 3.45 2.82
N VAL A 113 -6.91 2.75 2.22
CA VAL A 113 -6.99 2.26 0.85
C VAL A 113 -7.47 0.82 0.87
N ASN A 114 -8.48 0.49 0.07
CA ASN A 114 -8.90 -0.89 -0.16
C ASN A 114 -8.54 -1.30 -1.58
N LEU A 115 -7.66 -2.30 -1.71
CA LEU A 115 -7.17 -2.72 -3.02
C LEU A 115 -8.24 -3.45 -3.86
N THR A 116 -9.34 -3.91 -3.23
CA THR A 116 -10.45 -4.59 -3.92
C THR A 116 -11.10 -3.71 -4.99
N ASN A 117 -11.22 -2.42 -4.69
CA ASN A 117 -11.85 -1.41 -5.53
C ASN A 117 -10.89 -0.25 -5.83
N PHE A 118 -9.59 -0.53 -5.87
CA PHE A 118 -8.59 0.48 -6.18
C PHE A 118 -8.81 1.02 -7.61
N ILE A 119 -8.98 2.34 -7.71
CA ILE A 119 -9.14 3.05 -8.97
C ILE A 119 -7.86 3.82 -9.21
N ALA A 120 -7.14 3.46 -10.28
CA ALA A 120 -5.96 4.20 -10.69
C ALA A 120 -6.34 5.63 -11.13
N GLY A 121 -5.46 6.58 -10.86
CA GLY A 121 -5.74 7.98 -11.13
C GLY A 121 -4.62 8.89 -10.64
N PRO A 122 -4.64 10.16 -11.06
CA PRO A 122 -3.57 11.11 -10.79
C PRO A 122 -3.38 11.43 -9.30
N ALA A 123 -4.39 11.16 -8.46
CA ALA A 123 -4.33 11.39 -7.02
C ALA A 123 -4.29 10.11 -6.17
N SER A 124 -4.48 8.92 -6.79
CA SER A 124 -4.58 7.65 -6.06
C SER A 124 -3.39 6.73 -6.30
N GLY A 125 -2.83 6.76 -7.51
CA GLY A 125 -1.75 5.86 -7.93
C GLY A 125 -2.15 4.94 -9.06
N LEU A 126 -1.50 3.78 -9.15
CA LEU A 126 -1.71 2.81 -10.22
C LEU A 126 -1.49 1.36 -9.78
N SER A 127 -2.12 0.43 -10.51
CA SER A 127 -1.89 -1.01 -10.38
C SER A 127 -0.94 -1.49 -11.48
N ILE A 128 0.05 -2.28 -11.11
CA ILE A 128 1.01 -2.96 -11.97
C ILE A 128 0.65 -4.45 -11.97
N TYR A 129 0.34 -5.00 -13.14
CA TYR A 129 -0.09 -6.39 -13.25
C TYR A 129 1.07 -7.26 -13.74
N GLY A 130 1.48 -8.23 -12.94
CA GLY A 130 2.56 -9.13 -13.32
C GLY A 130 2.17 -10.10 -14.43
N THR A 131 3.14 -10.87 -14.91
CA THR A 131 2.95 -11.90 -15.93
C THR A 131 2.97 -13.29 -15.28
N ALA A 132 2.11 -14.20 -15.70
CA ALA A 132 2.28 -15.62 -15.41
C ALA A 132 2.94 -16.23 -16.65
N SER A 133 4.06 -16.96 -16.46
CA SER A 133 4.97 -17.52 -17.46
C SER A 133 4.62 -17.23 -18.93
N ASP A 134 5.53 -16.55 -19.64
CA ASP A 134 5.49 -16.59 -21.10
C ASP A 134 5.57 -18.07 -21.51
N LEU A 135 4.51 -18.58 -22.14
CA LEU A 135 4.62 -19.74 -23.01
C LEU A 135 5.53 -19.31 -24.18
N LEU A 136 6.84 -19.43 -23.98
CA LEU A 136 7.83 -19.51 -25.06
C LEU A 136 7.97 -20.97 -25.49
#